data_AF-A0A840TX39-F1
#
_entry.id   AF-A0A840TX39-F1
#
_cell.length_a   1.000
_cell.length_b   1.000
_cell.length_c   1.000
_cell.angle_alpha   90.00
_cell.angle_beta   90.00
_cell.angle_gamma   90.00
#
_symmetry.space_group_name_H-M   'P 1'
#
loop_
_entity.id
_entity.type
_entity.pdbx_description
1 polymer ?
#
loop_
_entity_poly.entity_id
_entity_poly.type
_entity_poly.pdbx_seq_one_letter_code
_entity_poly.pdbx_strand_id
1 'polypeptide(L)' 'MKGAQALGLYIKSEVARWGYITPDCLALMRRSHMKRADFEAAVRAGLALHEQNAGRRRAA' A
#
# COMPACT_ATOMS: atom_id res chain seq x y z
N MET A 1 3.49 11.63 -15.94
CA MET A 1 3.89 11.37 -14.53
C MET A 1 2.74 11.26 -13.52
N LYS A 2 1.45 11.40 -13.89
CA LYS A 2 0.33 11.41 -12.92
C LYS A 2 -0.18 10.04 -12.45
N GLY A 3 -0.02 8.97 -13.24
CA GLY A 3 -0.62 7.66 -12.94
C GLY A 3 0.09 6.83 -11.84
N ALA A 4 1.43 6.91 -11.78
CA ALA A 4 2.21 6.10 -10.83
C ALA A 4 2.01 6.53 -9.36
N GLN A 5 1.87 7.84 -9.11
CA GLN A 5 1.60 8.37 -7.77
C GLN A 5 0.21 7.96 -7.26
N ALA A 6 -0.82 8.07 -8.12
CA ALA A 6 -2.18 7.67 -7.76
C ALA A 6 -2.26 6.17 -7.40
N LEU A 7 -1.53 5.33 -8.14
CA LEU A 7 -1.47 3.89 -7.87
C LEU A 7 -0.79 3.57 -6.53
N GLY A 8 0.33 4.22 -6.24
CA GLY A 8 1.04 4.04 -4.96
C GLY A 8 0.18 4.44 -3.76
N LEU A 9 -0.61 5.51 -3.89
CA LEU A 9 -1.58 5.94 -2.88
C LEU A 9 -2.68 4.91 -2.63
N TYR A 10 -3.20 4.29 -3.70
CA TYR A 10 -4.17 3.19 -3.58
C TYR A 10 -3.58 2.00 -2.82
N ILE A 11 -2.42 1.50 -3.27
CA ILE A 11 -1.75 0.34 -2.65
C ILE A 11 -1.46 0.60 -1.17
N LYS A 12 -0.91 1.78 -0.84
CA LYS A 12 -0.67 2.19 0.56
C LYS A 12 -1.94 2.11 1.40
N SER A 13 -3.05 2.63 0.89
CA SER A 13 -4.33 2.69 1.60
C SER A 13 -4.94 1.30 1.80
N GLU A 14 -4.88 0.44 0.78
CA GLU A 14 -5.34 -0.95 0.87
C GLU A 14 -4.51 -1.76 1.86
N VAL A 15 -3.18 -1.68 1.80
CA VAL A 15 -2.31 -2.40 2.75
C VAL A 15 -2.49 -1.86 4.17
N ALA A 16 -2.68 -0.55 4.35
CA ALA A 16 -2.96 0.03 5.66
C ALA A 16 -4.29 -0.49 6.27
N ARG A 17 -5.27 -0.77 5.43
CA ARG A 17 -6.57 -1.32 5.83
C ARG A 17 -6.46 -2.79 6.23
N TRP A 18 -5.85 -3.62 5.38
CA TRP A 18 -5.88 -5.08 5.53
C TRP A 18 -4.68 -5.67 6.28
N GLY A 19 -3.54 -4.97 6.30
CA GLY A 19 -2.30 -5.45 6.90
C GLY A 19 -1.50 -6.41 6.01
N TYR A 20 -1.93 -6.63 4.76
CA TYR A 20 -1.24 -7.47 3.78
C TYR A 20 -1.48 -6.97 2.36
N ILE A 21 -0.74 -7.52 1.39
CA ILE A 21 -0.86 -7.19 -0.03
C ILE A 21 -2.04 -7.98 -0.62
N THR A 22 -3.06 -7.28 -1.14
CA THR A 22 -4.18 -7.92 -1.83
C THR A 22 -3.82 -8.32 -3.27
N PRO A 23 -4.54 -9.27 -3.88
CA PRO A 23 -4.35 -9.61 -5.30
C PRO A 23 -4.49 -8.40 -6.24
N ASP A 24 -5.35 -7.44 -5.89
CA ASP A 24 -5.55 -6.21 -6.66
C ASP A 24 -4.30 -5.33 -6.69
N CYS A 25 -3.57 -5.22 -5.58
CA CYS A 25 -2.29 -4.50 -5.53
C CYS A 25 -1.27 -5.07 -6.53
N LEU A 26 -1.20 -6.41 -6.65
CA LEU A 26 -0.34 -7.10 -7.61
C LEU A 26 -0.80 -6.90 -9.05
N ALA A 27 -2.11 -7.02 -9.29
CA ALA A 27 -2.71 -6.83 -10.61
C ALA A 27 -2.56 -5.39 -11.12
N LEU A 28 -2.58 -4.41 -10.22
CA LEU A 28 -2.35 -3.00 -10.52
C LEU A 28 -0.89 -2.73 -10.87
N MET A 29 0.05 -3.24 -10.07
CA MET A 29 1.49 -3.11 -10.32
C MET A 29 1.87 -3.64 -11.72
N ARG A 30 1.33 -4.81 -12.09
CA ARG A 30 1.56 -5.43 -13.41
C ARG A 30 0.99 -4.60 -14.56
N ARG A 31 -0.23 -4.06 -14.41
CA ARG A 31 -0.93 -3.29 -15.46
C ARG A 31 -0.34 -1.90 -15.69
N SER A 32 0.18 -1.27 -14.64
CA SER A 32 0.69 0.10 -14.70
C SER A 32 2.18 0.21 -15.02
N HIS A 33 2.87 -0.92 -15.19
CA HIS A 33 4.33 -0.98 -15.28
C HIS A 33 5.02 -0.21 -14.13
N MET A 34 4.46 -0.28 -12.92
CA MET A 34 5.04 0.39 -11.75
C MET A 34 6.40 -0.23 -11.46
N LYS A 35 7.41 0.59 -11.16
CA LYS A 35 8.72 0.06 -10.77
C LYS A 35 8.56 -0.70 -9.45
N ARG A 36 9.24 -1.84 -9.36
CA ARG A 36 9.25 -2.68 -8.16
C ARG A 36 9.58 -1.88 -6.89
N ALA A 37 10.54 -0.96 -6.96
CA ALA A 37 10.93 -0.12 -5.83
C ALA A 37 9.78 0.79 -5.34
N ASP A 38 9.02 1.40 -6.26
CA ASP A 38 7.89 2.25 -5.91
C ASP A 38 6.76 1.43 -5.26
N PHE A 39 6.54 0.21 -5.75
CA PHE A 39 5.57 -0.73 -5.18
C PHE A 39 5.97 -1.15 -3.76
N GLU A 40 7.21 -1.59 -3.56
CA GLU A 40 7.74 -1.98 -2.25
C GLU A 40 7.68 -0.81 -1.25
N ALA A 41 7.95 0.43 -1.70
CA ALA A 41 7.83 1.63 -0.88
C ALA A 41 6.37 1.88 -0.44
N ALA A 42 5.41 1.76 -1.37
CA ALA A 42 3.98 1.92 -1.07
C ALA A 42 3.47 0.85 -0.08
N VAL A 43 3.87 -0.41 -0.27
CA VAL A 43 3.53 -1.52 0.63
C VAL A 43 4.11 -1.29 2.02
N ARG A 44 5.40 -0.94 2.13
CA ARG A 44 6.05 -0.66 3.42
C ARG A 44 5.37 0.49 4.17
N ALA A 45 5.02 1.56 3.45
CA ALA A 45 4.27 2.67 4.01
C ALA A 45 2.86 2.27 4.49
N GLY A 46 2.21 1.35 3.77
CA GLY A 46 0.92 0.80 4.15
C GLY A 46 1.00 -0.05 5.42
N LEU A 47 1.98 -0.95 5.51
CA LEU A 47 2.19 -1.80 6.69
C LEU A 47 2.50 -0.99 7.94
N ALA A 48 3.40 0.00 7.86
CA ALA A 48 3.69 0.89 8.98
C ALA A 48 2.44 1.64 9.45
N LEU A 49 1.58 2.08 8.53
CA LEU A 49 0.32 2.73 8.88
C LEU A 49 -0.68 1.75 9.51
N HIS A 50 -0.73 0.50 9.03
CA HIS A 50 -1.53 -0.56 9.65
C HIS A 50 -1.12 -0.80 11.11
N GLU A 51 0.18 -0.93 11.38
CA GLU A 51 0.72 -1.10 12.74
C GLU A 51 0.38 0.08 13.65
N GLN A 52 0.50 1.32 13.15
CA GLN A 52 0.07 2.51 13.88
C GLN A 52 -1.43 2.49 14.18
N ASN A 53 -2.26 2.07 13.22
CA ASN A 53 -3.70 1.94 13.42
C ASN A 53 -4.04 0.84 14.42
N ALA A 54 -3.37 -0.30 14.35
CA ALA A 54 -3.52 -1.40 15.29
C ALA A 54 -3.07 -1.00 16.71
N GLY A 55 -1.95 -0.28 16.82
CA GLY A 55 -1.46 0.29 18.08
C GLY A 55 -2.42 1.31 18.68
N ARG A 56 -2.98 2.21 17.86
CA ARG A 56 -4.04 3.14 18.28
C ARG A 56 -5.31 2.41 18.74
N ARG A 57 -5.71 1.33 18.05
CA ARG A 57 -6.85 0.47 18.45
C ARG A 57 -6.58 -0.35 19.71
N ARG A 58 -5.33 -0.57 20.07
CA ARG A 58 -4.94 -1.27 21.31
C ARG A 58 -4.86 -0.33 22.51
N ALA A 59 -4.66 0.97 22.29
CA ALA A 59 -4.57 1.99 23.34
C ALA A 59 -5.91 2.67 23.68
N ALA A 60 -6.93 2.50 22.83
CA ALA A 60 -8.32 2.93 23.05
C ALA A 60 -9.16 1.78 23.59
#